data_AF-A0A0R2VGF8-F1
#
_entry.id   AF-A0A0R2VGF8-F1
#
_cell.length_a   1.000
_cell.length_b   1.000
_cell.length_c   1.000
_cell.angle_alpha   90.00
_cell.angle_beta   90.00
_cell.angle_gamma   90.00
#
_symmetry.space_group_name_H-M   'P 1'
#
loop_
_entity.id
_entity.type
_entity.pdbx_description
1 polymer ?
#
loop_
_entity_poly.entity_id
_entity_poly.type
_entity_poly.pdbx_seq_one_letter_code
_entity_poly.pdbx_strand_id
1 'polypeptide(L)'
;MIIDADALNILAMQHNWTTLVPSGALLTPHPGEFARLAGPFANGYEEWESQRQLSIRSQTYIALKRAFTSMTTPDGERYFNSTGNPGMATAGSGDVLTGILAACLSQGYAAKDALLLGVYLHGLAGDLALSAQGGQNIIAGSIIAYIQKAYATLLP
;
A
#
# COMPACT_ATOMS: atom_id res chain seq x y z
N MET A 1 10.72 1.47 8.24
CA MET A 1 10.65 2.76 7.52
C MET A 1 9.53 2.67 6.49
N ILE A 2 8.76 3.73 6.29
CA ILE A 2 7.72 3.81 5.24
C ILE A 2 8.05 5.00 4.34
N ILE A 3 7.92 4.84 3.02
CA ILE A 3 8.17 5.87 2.01
C ILE A 3 6.93 5.97 1.13
N ASP A 4 6.29 7.14 1.13
CA ASP A 4 5.04 7.40 0.41
C ASP A 4 5.08 8.76 -0.30
N ALA A 5 4.17 8.95 -1.26
CA ALA A 5 3.92 10.21 -1.94
C ALA A 5 5.21 10.85 -2.52
N ASP A 6 5.44 12.13 -2.22
CA ASP A 6 6.57 12.88 -2.77
C ASP A 6 7.95 12.34 -2.36
N ALA A 7 8.04 11.60 -1.26
CA ALA A 7 9.28 10.92 -0.92
C ALA A 7 9.66 9.87 -1.99
N LEU A 8 8.67 9.20 -2.59
CA LEU A 8 8.89 8.27 -3.72
C LEU A 8 9.31 9.02 -4.99
N ASN A 9 8.72 10.19 -5.25
CA ASN A 9 9.10 11.03 -6.40
C ASN A 9 10.55 11.51 -6.28
N ILE A 10 10.96 11.99 -5.10
CA ILE A 10 12.33 12.44 -4.83
C ILE A 10 13.30 11.26 -4.92
N LEU A 11 12.91 10.11 -4.38
CA LEU A 11 13.71 8.88 -4.43
C LEU A 11 13.95 8.43 -5.87
N ALA A 12 12.92 8.48 -6.73
CA ALA A 12 13.03 8.12 -8.14
C ALA A 12 14.00 9.02 -8.95
N MET A 13 14.33 10.22 -8.46
CA MET A 13 15.32 11.10 -9.10
C MET A 13 16.77 10.66 -8.83
N GLN A 14 17.00 9.72 -7.91
CA GLN A 14 18.33 9.25 -7.55
C GLN A 14 18.72 8.02 -8.38
N HIS A 15 19.85 8.08 -9.09
CA HIS A 15 20.29 7.04 -10.02
C HIS A 15 20.44 5.64 -9.36
N ASN A 16 20.81 5.60 -8.08
CA ASN A 16 21.00 4.38 -7.30
C ASN A 16 20.13 4.37 -6.04
N TRP A 17 18.89 4.84 -6.14
CA TRP A 17 18.03 4.99 -4.97
C TRP A 17 17.87 3.72 -4.12
N THR A 18 17.96 2.54 -4.73
CA THR A 18 17.84 1.26 -4.04
C THR A 18 18.91 1.04 -2.97
N THR A 19 20.06 1.72 -3.04
CA THR A 19 21.10 1.66 -2.00
C THR A 19 20.91 2.71 -0.91
N LEU A 20 20.03 3.68 -1.11
CA LEU A 20 19.71 4.75 -0.15
C LEU A 20 18.60 4.32 0.83
N VAL A 21 17.83 3.30 0.48
CA VAL A 21 16.70 2.81 1.27
C VAL A 21 17.17 1.62 2.12
N PRO A 22 16.87 1.61 3.43
CA PRO A 22 17.22 0.47 4.27
C PRO A 22 16.39 -0.76 3.88
N SER A 23 17.03 -1.94 3.99
CA SER A 23 16.33 -3.22 3.83
C SER A 23 15.14 -3.32 4.78
N GLY A 24 14.04 -3.87 4.28
CA GLY A 24 12.78 -4.00 4.99
C GLY A 24 11.92 -2.73 5.02
N ALA A 25 12.28 -1.65 4.30
CA ALA A 25 11.40 -0.50 4.14
C ALA A 25 10.14 -0.85 3.34
N LEU A 26 9.04 -0.13 3.60
CA LEU A 26 7.76 -0.25 2.92
C LEU A 26 7.57 0.94 1.98
N LEU A 27 7.34 0.67 0.70
CA LEU A 27 7.04 1.67 -0.32
C LEU A 27 5.57 1.51 -0.72
N THR A 28 4.85 2.63 -0.83
CA THR A 28 3.40 2.62 -1.14
C THR A 28 3.05 3.38 -2.42
N PRO A 29 3.69 3.11 -3.56
CA PRO A 29 3.46 3.89 -4.78
C PRO A 29 2.06 3.67 -5.35
N HIS A 30 1.47 4.71 -5.94
CA HIS A 30 0.46 4.56 -6.98
C HIS A 30 1.15 4.28 -8.35
N PRO A 31 0.42 3.92 -9.43
CA PRO A 31 1.03 3.52 -10.70
C PRO A 31 2.00 4.55 -11.30
N GLY A 32 1.65 5.84 -11.25
CA GLY A 32 2.54 6.92 -11.68
C GLY A 32 3.85 7.03 -10.89
N GLU A 33 3.83 6.90 -9.56
CA GLU A 33 5.04 6.88 -8.72
C GLU A 33 5.87 5.62 -9.00
N PHE A 34 5.20 4.48 -9.15
CA PHE A 34 5.87 3.20 -9.43
C PHE A 34 6.60 3.23 -10.78
N ALA A 35 5.96 3.76 -11.83
CA ALA A 35 6.60 3.90 -13.15
C ALA A 35 7.86 4.78 -13.11
N ARG A 36 7.92 5.79 -12.22
CA ARG A 36 9.12 6.60 -12.01
C ARG A 36 10.24 5.81 -11.32
N LEU A 37 9.91 4.94 -10.38
CA LEU A 37 10.87 4.10 -9.66
C LEU A 37 11.39 2.92 -10.48
N ALA A 38 10.51 2.28 -11.24
CA ALA A 38 10.76 1.01 -11.92
C ALA A 38 11.07 1.16 -13.42
N GLY A 39 10.74 2.31 -14.01
CA GLY A 39 10.76 2.51 -15.45
C GLY A 39 9.45 2.10 -16.14
N PRO A 40 9.36 2.28 -17.47
CA PRO A 40 8.16 1.97 -18.23
C PRO A 40 7.94 0.46 -18.37
N PHE A 41 6.68 0.06 -18.55
CA PHE A 41 6.22 -1.31 -18.78
C PHE A 41 5.09 -1.30 -19.82
N ALA A 42 4.96 -2.37 -20.61
CA ALA A 42 4.00 -2.40 -21.70
C ALA A 42 2.56 -2.76 -21.27
N ASN A 43 2.42 -3.52 -20.18
CA ASN A 43 1.13 -4.04 -19.70
C ASN A 43 1.16 -4.35 -18.19
N GLY A 44 0.02 -4.74 -17.63
CA GLY A 44 -0.10 -5.03 -16.20
C GLY A 44 0.67 -6.27 -15.72
N TYR A 45 0.95 -7.24 -16.60
CA TYR A 45 1.78 -8.39 -16.24
C TYR A 45 3.25 -7.98 -16.08
N GLU A 46 3.77 -7.17 -17.00
CA GLU A 46 5.12 -6.60 -16.90
C GLU A 46 5.26 -5.64 -15.72
N GLU A 47 4.23 -4.81 -15.44
CA GLU A 47 4.19 -3.96 -14.23
C GLU A 47 4.33 -4.82 -12.97
N TRP A 48 3.58 -5.92 -12.89
CA TRP A 48 3.58 -6.81 -11.74
C TRP A 48 4.89 -7.59 -11.57
N GLU A 49 5.49 -8.05 -12.67
CA GLU A 49 6.81 -8.69 -12.61
C GLU A 49 7.90 -7.68 -12.24
N SER A 50 7.85 -6.47 -12.80
CA SER A 50 8.76 -5.38 -12.45
C SER A 50 8.65 -5.01 -10.97
N GLN A 51 7.42 -5.01 -10.40
CA GLN A 51 7.19 -4.77 -8.98
C GLN A 51 7.92 -5.81 -8.11
N ARG A 52 7.79 -7.10 -8.47
CA ARG A 52 8.45 -8.19 -7.75
C ARG A 52 9.98 -8.07 -7.85
N GLN A 53 10.50 -7.87 -9.06
CA GLN A 53 11.95 -7.76 -9.28
C GLN A 53 12.54 -6.55 -8.56
N LEU A 54 11.80 -5.43 -8.53
CA LEU A 54 12.22 -4.25 -7.80
C LEU A 54 12.29 -4.52 -6.30
N SER A 55 11.24 -5.11 -5.73
CA SER A 55 11.16 -5.47 -4.31
C SER A 55 12.34 -6.35 -3.85
N ILE A 56 12.72 -7.34 -4.66
CA ILE A 56 13.89 -8.19 -4.40
C ILE A 56 15.18 -7.38 -4.51
N ARG A 57 15.34 -6.58 -5.58
CA ARG A 57 16.57 -5.82 -5.83
C ARG A 57 16.84 -4.77 -4.76
N SER A 58 15.82 -4.05 -4.30
CA SER A 58 15.95 -3.04 -3.24
C SER A 58 15.83 -3.63 -1.83
N GLN A 59 15.52 -4.91 -1.70
CA GLN A 59 15.23 -5.56 -0.41
C GLN A 59 14.12 -4.81 0.37
N THR A 60 13.07 -4.37 -0.33
CA THR A 60 11.97 -3.57 0.24
C THR A 60 10.63 -4.21 -0.03
N TYR A 61 9.65 -3.95 0.83
CA TYR A 61 8.25 -4.26 0.60
C TYR A 61 7.60 -3.18 -0.28
N ILE A 62 6.76 -3.56 -1.24
CA ILE A 62 6.07 -2.61 -2.13
C ILE A 62 4.58 -2.92 -2.18
N ALA A 63 3.73 -1.96 -1.77
CA ALA A 63 2.28 -1.93 -2.01
C ALA A 63 1.96 -1.00 -3.18
N LEU A 64 1.64 -1.56 -4.34
CA LEU A 64 1.23 -0.80 -5.53
C LEU A 64 -0.28 -0.54 -5.48
N LYS A 65 -0.64 0.71 -5.19
CA LYS A 65 -2.02 1.16 -4.94
C LYS A 65 -2.84 1.18 -6.24
N ARG A 66 -3.68 0.16 -6.44
CA ARG A 66 -4.69 0.06 -7.52
C ARG A 66 -6.03 -0.38 -6.94
N ALA A 67 -7.05 -0.54 -7.78
CA ALA A 67 -8.34 -1.13 -7.39
C ALA A 67 -8.17 -2.45 -6.61
N PHE A 68 -7.22 -3.29 -7.05
CA PHE A 68 -6.67 -4.39 -6.28
C PHE A 68 -5.21 -4.09 -5.98
N THR A 69 -4.92 -3.69 -4.75
CA THR A 69 -3.53 -3.37 -4.35
C THR A 69 -2.69 -4.63 -4.40
N SER A 70 -1.64 -4.63 -5.23
CA SER A 70 -0.67 -5.73 -5.28
C SER A 70 0.47 -5.44 -4.31
N MET A 71 0.91 -6.47 -3.60
CA MET A 71 1.96 -6.38 -2.60
C MET A 71 3.07 -7.36 -2.94
N THR A 72 4.32 -6.90 -2.84
CA THR A 72 5.51 -7.72 -3.08
C THR A 72 6.49 -7.57 -1.94
N THR A 73 7.27 -8.62 -1.75
CA THR A 73 8.15 -8.82 -0.59
C THR A 73 9.60 -9.05 -1.03
N PRO A 74 10.60 -8.74 -0.18
CA PRO A 74 12.02 -8.88 -0.52
C PRO A 74 12.48 -10.29 -0.93
N ASP A 75 11.76 -11.33 -0.51
CA ASP A 75 11.99 -12.73 -0.87
C ASP A 75 11.24 -13.16 -2.15
N GLY A 76 10.47 -12.24 -2.75
CA GLY A 76 9.82 -12.43 -4.04
C GLY A 76 8.40 -13.00 -3.97
N GLU A 77 7.83 -13.13 -2.78
CA GLU A 77 6.40 -13.46 -2.63
C GLU A 77 5.51 -12.30 -3.06
N ARG A 78 4.31 -12.65 -3.53
CA ARG A 78 3.34 -11.72 -4.09
C ARG A 78 1.96 -11.96 -3.51
N TYR A 79 1.25 -10.88 -3.25
CA TYR A 79 -0.09 -10.89 -2.69
C TYR A 79 -0.98 -9.89 -3.41
N PHE A 80 -2.28 -10.12 -3.36
CA PHE A 80 -3.29 -9.17 -3.80
C PHE A 80 -4.25 -8.90 -2.66
N ASN A 81 -4.63 -7.64 -2.49
CA ASN A 81 -5.67 -7.27 -1.57
C ASN A 81 -7.04 -7.62 -2.15
N SER A 82 -7.87 -8.30 -1.37
CA SER A 82 -9.23 -8.68 -1.74
C SER A 82 -10.30 -7.69 -1.28
N THR A 83 -9.92 -6.65 -0.53
CA THR A 83 -10.82 -5.63 0.02
C THR A 83 -10.64 -4.28 -0.65
N GLY A 84 -11.59 -3.39 -0.42
CA GLY A 84 -11.62 -2.04 -0.95
C GLY A 84 -12.57 -1.90 -2.13
N ASN A 85 -12.92 -0.66 -2.41
CA ASN A 85 -13.94 -0.31 -3.41
C ASN A 85 -13.58 1.00 -4.15
N PRO A 86 -14.20 1.25 -5.31
CA PRO A 86 -13.92 2.46 -6.09
C PRO A 86 -14.16 3.78 -5.34
N GLY A 87 -15.04 3.80 -4.33
CA GLY A 87 -15.30 4.97 -3.50
C GLY A 87 -14.08 5.46 -2.72
N MET A 88 -13.09 4.57 -2.48
CA MET A 88 -11.84 4.91 -1.79
C MET A 88 -10.86 5.71 -2.65
N ALA A 89 -11.14 5.91 -3.94
CA ALA A 89 -10.35 6.74 -4.85
C ALA A 89 -10.56 8.24 -4.58
N THR A 90 -10.32 8.64 -3.34
CA THR A 90 -10.52 9.98 -2.79
C THR A 90 -9.21 10.52 -2.22
N ALA A 91 -9.07 11.84 -2.18
CA ALA A 91 -7.90 12.49 -1.60
C ALA A 91 -7.72 12.08 -0.13
N GLY A 92 -6.47 11.84 0.27
CA GLY A 92 -6.11 11.43 1.62
C GLY A 92 -6.25 9.93 1.93
N SER A 93 -6.86 9.13 1.06
CA SER A 93 -6.98 7.67 1.26
C SER A 93 -5.60 7.00 1.41
N GLY A 94 -4.63 7.41 0.58
CA GLY A 94 -3.24 6.96 0.70
C GLY A 94 -2.59 7.32 2.04
N ASP A 95 -2.85 8.52 2.56
CA ASP A 95 -2.32 8.97 3.86
C ASP A 95 -2.87 8.11 5.01
N VAL A 96 -4.14 7.69 4.91
CA VAL A 96 -4.76 6.77 5.87
C VAL A 96 -4.05 5.41 5.84
N LEU A 97 -3.79 4.85 4.65
CA LEU A 97 -3.02 3.62 4.52
C LEU A 97 -1.63 3.76 5.17
N THR A 98 -0.90 4.83 4.87
CA THR A 98 0.43 5.10 5.44
C THR A 98 0.36 5.20 6.97
N GLY A 99 -0.66 5.85 7.52
CA GLY A 99 -0.91 5.92 8.97
C GLY A 99 -1.19 4.54 9.59
N ILE A 100 -1.98 3.69 8.94
CA ILE A 100 -2.25 2.31 9.40
C ILE A 100 -0.96 1.50 9.42
N LEU A 101 -0.15 1.56 8.36
CA LEU A 101 1.12 0.86 8.28
C LEU A 101 2.07 1.33 9.40
N ALA A 102 2.15 2.63 9.64
CA ALA A 102 2.96 3.19 10.71
C ALA A 102 2.48 2.71 12.10
N ALA A 103 1.17 2.66 12.32
CA ALA A 103 0.59 2.14 13.55
C ALA A 103 0.93 0.66 13.78
N CYS A 104 0.85 -0.19 12.74
CA CYS A 104 1.26 -1.60 12.86
C CYS A 104 2.75 -1.74 13.20
N LEU A 105 3.64 -1.04 12.46
CA LEU A 105 5.07 -1.11 12.70
C LEU A 105 5.46 -0.62 14.10
N SER A 106 4.86 0.47 14.58
CA SER A 106 5.12 1.01 15.92
C SER A 106 4.67 0.09 17.05
N GLN A 107 3.69 -0.78 16.79
CA GLN A 107 3.27 -1.83 17.71
C GLN A 107 4.19 -3.08 17.67
N GLY A 108 5.21 -3.09 16.82
CA GLY A 108 6.19 -4.18 16.74
C GLY A 108 5.84 -5.30 15.76
N TYR A 109 4.85 -5.09 14.89
CA TYR A 109 4.55 -6.05 13.82
C TYR A 109 5.75 -6.15 12.87
N ALA A 110 6.01 -7.37 12.36
CA ALA A 110 6.98 -7.55 11.28
C ALA A 110 6.51 -6.78 10.03
N ALA A 111 7.45 -6.30 9.21
CA ALA A 111 7.12 -5.45 8.06
C ALA A 111 6.16 -6.12 7.06
N LYS A 112 6.32 -7.44 6.85
CA LYS A 112 5.39 -8.24 6.05
C LYS A 112 3.98 -8.24 6.64
N ASP A 113 3.85 -8.51 7.92
CA ASP A 113 2.54 -8.55 8.59
C ASP A 113 1.89 -7.18 8.60
N ALA A 114 2.66 -6.12 8.86
CA ALA A 114 2.20 -4.74 8.80
C ALA A 114 1.67 -4.40 7.39
N LEU A 115 2.38 -4.79 6.32
CA LEU A 115 1.95 -4.61 4.93
C LEU A 115 0.62 -5.29 4.67
N LEU A 116 0.55 -6.61 4.90
CA LEU A 116 -0.60 -7.42 4.53
C LEU A 116 -1.84 -7.03 5.34
N LEU A 117 -1.68 -6.92 6.67
CA LEU A 117 -2.77 -6.52 7.56
C LEU A 117 -3.20 -5.08 7.29
N GLY A 118 -2.25 -4.15 7.13
CA GLY A 118 -2.56 -2.74 6.98
C GLY A 118 -3.31 -2.43 5.69
N VAL A 119 -2.87 -3.01 4.56
CA VAL A 119 -3.57 -2.87 3.27
C VAL A 119 -4.96 -3.51 3.33
N TYR A 120 -5.08 -4.68 3.96
CA TYR A 120 -6.36 -5.36 4.12
C TYR A 120 -7.35 -4.56 4.98
N LEU A 121 -6.91 -4.08 6.15
CA LEU A 121 -7.72 -3.26 7.06
C LEU A 121 -8.15 -1.95 6.40
N HIS A 122 -7.25 -1.32 5.64
CA HIS A 122 -7.57 -0.11 4.90
C HIS A 122 -8.73 -0.34 3.92
N GLY A 123 -8.65 -1.38 3.09
CA GLY A 123 -9.71 -1.75 2.16
C GLY A 123 -11.01 -2.15 2.87
N LEU A 124 -10.92 -2.99 3.91
CA LEU A 124 -12.08 -3.46 4.65
C LEU A 124 -12.82 -2.31 5.35
N ALA A 125 -12.08 -1.36 5.94
CA ALA A 125 -12.67 -0.16 6.53
C ALA A 125 -13.41 0.68 5.48
N GLY A 126 -12.85 0.81 4.27
CA GLY A 126 -13.52 1.44 3.14
C GLY A 126 -14.80 0.73 2.71
N ASP A 127 -14.80 -0.61 2.69
CA ASP A 127 -15.98 -1.41 2.32
C ASP A 127 -17.10 -1.28 3.35
N LEU A 128 -16.75 -1.36 4.64
CA LEU A 128 -17.70 -1.15 5.74
C LEU A 128 -18.27 0.27 5.72
N ALA A 129 -17.43 1.27 5.46
CA ALA A 129 -17.87 2.66 5.35
C ALA A 129 -18.83 2.84 4.16
N LEU A 130 -18.56 2.22 3.01
CA LEU A 130 -19.42 2.28 1.82
C LEU A 130 -20.79 1.65 2.09
N SER A 131 -20.80 0.47 2.71
CA SER A 131 -22.03 -0.23 3.06
C SER A 131 -22.90 0.59 4.02
N ALA A 132 -22.28 1.21 5.03
CA ALA A 132 -23.00 1.99 6.03
C ALA A 132 -23.50 3.36 5.52
N GLN A 133 -22.84 3.95 4.50
CA GLN A 133 -23.19 5.27 3.95
C GLN A 133 -24.11 5.20 2.71
N GLY A 134 -24.62 4.01 2.36
CA GLY A 134 -25.56 3.86 1.25
C GLY A 134 -24.92 3.97 -0.14
N GLY A 135 -23.62 3.67 -0.27
CA GLY A 135 -22.98 3.46 -1.58
C GLY A 135 -22.38 4.69 -2.27
N GLN A 136 -22.36 5.88 -1.65
CA GLN A 136 -21.72 7.08 -2.21
C GLN A 136 -20.95 7.87 -1.15
N ASN A 137 -19.96 8.67 -1.58
CA ASN A 137 -19.23 9.67 -0.77
C ASN A 137 -18.27 9.16 0.31
N ILE A 138 -17.41 8.21 -0.04
CA ILE A 138 -16.28 7.85 0.83
C ILE A 138 -15.18 8.90 0.73
N ILE A 139 -14.84 9.48 1.87
CA ILE A 139 -13.66 10.35 2.05
C ILE A 139 -12.67 9.65 2.98
N ALA A 140 -11.43 10.14 3.05
CA ALA A 140 -10.42 9.59 3.95
C ALA A 140 -10.92 9.46 5.41
N GLY A 141 -11.65 10.45 5.90
CA GLY A 141 -12.27 10.41 7.23
C GLY A 141 -13.29 9.29 7.41
N SER A 142 -14.04 8.91 6.36
CA SER A 142 -14.94 7.76 6.38
C SER A 142 -14.16 6.46 6.61
N ILE A 143 -12.99 6.30 6.00
CA ILE A 143 -12.13 5.12 6.19
C ILE A 143 -11.66 5.08 7.65
N ILE A 144 -11.12 6.19 8.16
CA ILE A 144 -10.63 6.30 9.55
C ILE A 144 -11.72 5.89 10.56
N ALA A 145 -12.95 6.40 10.39
CA ALA A 145 -14.07 6.12 11.29
C ALA A 145 -14.46 4.62 11.34
N TYR A 146 -14.04 3.82 10.36
CA TYR A 146 -14.36 2.39 10.27
C TYR A 146 -13.16 1.46 10.49
N ILE A 147 -11.94 1.97 10.70
CA ILE A 147 -10.75 1.14 10.97
C ILE A 147 -10.96 0.24 12.19
N GLN A 148 -11.48 0.79 13.30
CA GLN A 148 -11.73 0.00 14.51
C GLN A 148 -12.74 -1.12 14.27
N LYS A 149 -13.80 -0.84 13.50
CA LYS A 149 -14.80 -1.85 13.15
C LYS A 149 -14.19 -2.95 12.27
N ALA A 150 -13.38 -2.58 11.27
CA ALA A 150 -12.66 -3.53 10.43
C ALA A 150 -11.68 -4.40 11.23
N TYR A 151 -10.99 -3.82 12.21
CA TYR A 151 -10.10 -4.57 13.09
C TYR A 151 -10.87 -5.56 13.97
N ALA A 152 -12.01 -5.13 14.53
CA ALA A 152 -12.85 -5.97 15.39
C ALA A 152 -13.39 -7.22 14.67
N THR A 153 -13.61 -7.18 13.34
CA THR A 153 -14.05 -8.37 12.59
C THR A 153 -12.97 -9.45 12.43
N LEU A 154 -11.71 -9.13 12.74
CA LEU A 154 -10.58 -10.07 12.69
C LEU A 154 -10.29 -10.70 14.05
N LEU A 155 -10.93 -10.21 15.12
CA LEU A 155 -10.79 -10.76 16.45
C LEU A 155 -11.81 -11.91 16.64
N PRO A 156 -11.42 -12.97 17.38
CA PRO A 156 -12.29 -14.10 17.69
C PRO A 156 -13.45 -13.74 18.61
#